data_AF-A0A160IK20-F1
#
_entry.id   AF-A0A160IK20-F1
#
_cell.length_a   1.000
_cell.length_b   1.000
_cell.length_c   1.000
_cell.angle_alpha   90.00
_cell.angle_beta   90.00
_cell.angle_gamma   90.00
#
_symmetry.space_group_name_H-M   'P 1'
#
loop_
_entity.id
_entity.type
_entity.pdbx_description
1 polymer ?
#
loop_
_entity_poly.entity_id
_entity_poly.type
_entity_poly.pdbx_seq_one_letter_code
_entity_poly.pdbx_strand_id
1 'polypeptide(L)'
;MTLKLMTHDHRNIHSEIYKMKPGSVVVRELPALKYITQEMNTKYHMDWAGRPEPIDQQWVVWKVVNQLKHLTKNKLSYKFTLMPHEILWHDKNDSRSITTQMMQVPDCITDELFNEACFNVEKRLGKKLPTLKLVSNESIPCVQKLHNGHYQNSIETL
;
A
#
# COMPACT_ATOMS: atom_id res chain seq x y z
N MET A 1 15.76 17.16 -28.02
CA MET A 1 14.67 16.17 -27.91
C MET A 1 14.45 15.85 -26.44
N THR A 2 13.29 16.21 -25.87
CA THR A 2 12.94 15.83 -24.50
C THR A 2 12.30 14.45 -24.55
N LEU A 3 13.04 13.40 -24.18
CA LEU A 3 12.49 12.05 -24.06
C LEU A 3 11.36 12.07 -23.03
N LYS A 4 10.14 11.77 -23.48
CA LYS A 4 8.96 11.73 -22.60
C LYS A 4 9.10 10.52 -21.69
N LEU A 5 9.39 10.78 -20.42
CA LEU A 5 9.43 9.78 -19.36
C LEU A 5 8.10 9.03 -19.26
N MET A 6 8.14 7.72 -19.51
CA MET A 6 7.02 6.80 -19.36
C MET A 6 6.68 6.62 -17.87
N THR A 7 5.39 6.48 -17.58
CA THR A 7 4.92 6.21 -16.22
C THR A 7 4.69 4.71 -16.05
N HIS A 8 5.35 4.12 -15.06
CA HIS A 8 5.19 2.72 -14.69
C HIS A 8 3.96 2.56 -13.78
N ASP A 9 2.97 1.81 -14.26
CA ASP A 9 1.78 1.47 -13.47
C ASP A 9 1.82 -0.01 -13.12
N HIS A 10 2.12 -0.31 -11.85
CA HIS A 10 2.30 -1.69 -11.39
C HIS A 10 0.98 -2.49 -11.39
N ARG A 11 -0.19 -1.84 -11.51
CA ARG A 11 -1.48 -2.52 -11.72
C ARG A 11 -1.59 -3.09 -13.14
N ASN A 12 -0.83 -2.56 -14.09
CA ASN A 12 -0.73 -3.10 -15.44
C ASN A 12 0.36 -4.18 -15.52
N ILE A 13 1.45 -4.01 -14.75
CA ILE A 13 2.54 -4.98 -14.67
C ILE A 13 2.05 -6.27 -13.99
N HIS A 14 1.33 -6.14 -12.88
CA HIS A 14 0.75 -7.24 -12.09
C HIS A 14 -0.77 -7.29 -12.24
N SER A 15 -1.23 -7.28 -13.49
CA SER A 15 -2.66 -7.22 -13.83
C SER A 15 -3.47 -8.41 -13.29
N GLU A 16 -2.82 -9.56 -13.17
CA GLU A 16 -3.36 -10.80 -12.63
C GLU A 16 -3.75 -10.67 -11.15
N ILE A 17 -3.12 -9.77 -10.41
CA ILE A 17 -3.37 -9.50 -8.99
C ILE A 17 -4.37 -8.35 -8.84
N TYR A 18 -4.13 -7.24 -9.55
CA TYR A 18 -4.87 -6.00 -9.33
C TYR A 18 -6.10 -5.82 -10.22
N LYS A 19 -6.25 -6.61 -11.30
CA LYS A 19 -7.38 -6.52 -12.26
C LYS A 19 -8.15 -7.83 -12.35
N MET A 20 -8.39 -8.45 -11.20
CA MET A 20 -9.23 -9.64 -11.11
C MET A 20 -10.66 -9.35 -11.56
N LYS A 21 -11.32 -10.38 -12.10
CA LYS A 21 -12.76 -10.34 -12.37
C LYS A 21 -13.52 -10.89 -11.15
N PRO A 22 -14.75 -10.41 -10.88
CA PRO A 22 -15.62 -11.05 -9.90
C PRO A 22 -15.86 -12.50 -10.28
N GLY A 23 -15.95 -13.40 -9.30
CA GLY A 23 -16.21 -14.81 -9.56
C GLY A 23 -15.61 -15.73 -8.49
N SER A 24 -15.25 -16.93 -8.92
CA SER A 24 -14.67 -17.95 -8.05
C SER A 24 -13.35 -17.51 -7.42
N VAL A 25 -13.05 -18.13 -6.30
CA VAL A 25 -11.74 -18.09 -5.64
C VAL A 25 -10.66 -18.62 -6.59
N VAL A 26 -9.51 -17.95 -6.66
CA VAL A 26 -8.37 -18.34 -7.52
C VAL A 26 -7.10 -18.45 -6.69
N VAL A 27 -6.38 -19.56 -6.86
CA VAL A 27 -5.01 -19.71 -6.33
C VAL A 27 -4.06 -18.92 -7.22
N ARG A 28 -3.22 -18.07 -6.64
CA ARG A 28 -2.25 -17.25 -7.35
C ARG A 28 -0.93 -17.20 -6.62
N GLU A 29 0.12 -17.04 -7.41
CA GLU A 29 1.43 -16.67 -6.90
C GLU A 29 1.51 -15.14 -6.85
N LEU A 30 1.62 -14.55 -5.66
CA LEU A 30 2.01 -13.16 -5.52
C LEU A 30 3.52 -13.09 -5.79
N PRO A 31 3.98 -12.28 -6.75
CA PRO A 31 5.40 -12.13 -7.03
C PRO A 31 6.09 -11.44 -5.85
N ALA A 32 7.42 -11.48 -5.84
CA ALA A 32 8.20 -10.68 -4.91
C ALA A 32 7.87 -9.19 -5.12
N LEU A 33 7.48 -8.51 -4.03
CA LEU A 33 7.00 -7.13 -4.07
C LEU A 33 7.58 -6.34 -2.90
N LYS A 34 7.87 -5.07 -3.15
CA LYS A 34 8.38 -4.12 -2.15
C LYS A 34 7.27 -3.17 -1.70
N TYR A 35 7.22 -2.90 -0.40
CA TYR A 35 6.17 -2.11 0.24
C TYR A 35 6.72 -1.09 1.24
N ILE A 36 6.00 0.02 1.37
CA ILE A 36 6.07 0.86 2.57
C ILE A 36 4.95 0.44 3.50
N THR A 37 5.29 0.15 4.76
CA THR A 37 4.33 -0.37 5.74
C THR A 37 4.26 0.51 6.99
N GLN A 38 3.08 0.52 7.61
CA GLN A 38 2.79 1.16 8.87
C GLN A 38 1.93 0.21 9.71
N GLU A 39 2.46 -0.25 10.84
CA GLU A 39 1.67 -1.01 11.81
C GLU A 39 0.79 -0.06 12.63
N MET A 40 -0.44 -0.48 12.86
CA MET A 40 -1.46 0.31 13.55
C MET A 40 -2.25 -0.58 14.49
N ASN A 41 -2.50 -0.08 15.70
CA ASN A 41 -3.44 -0.65 16.65
C ASN A 41 -4.52 0.40 16.90
N THR A 42 -5.63 0.32 16.18
CA THR A 42 -6.58 1.43 16.02
C THR A 42 -8.00 0.92 15.99
N LYS A 43 -8.94 1.79 16.37
CA LYS A 43 -10.35 1.57 16.04
C LYS A 43 -10.56 1.98 14.60
N TYR A 44 -11.31 1.18 13.84
CA TYR A 44 -11.67 1.53 12.47
C TYR A 44 -13.08 2.09 12.43
N HIS A 45 -13.24 3.21 11.73
CA HIS A 45 -14.53 3.61 11.20
C HIS A 45 -14.78 2.75 9.96
N MET A 46 -15.66 1.76 10.10
CA MET A 46 -16.09 0.91 9.01
C MET A 46 -17.19 1.65 8.24
N ASP A 47 -16.79 2.55 7.34
CA ASP A 47 -17.71 2.98 6.30
C ASP A 47 -17.93 1.77 5.38
N TRP A 48 -19.09 1.12 5.50
CA TRP A 48 -19.39 -0.08 4.75
C TRP A 48 -19.48 0.15 3.24
N ALA A 49 -19.62 1.41 2.80
CA ALA A 49 -19.57 1.83 1.40
C ALA A 49 -18.18 2.33 0.98
N GLY A 50 -17.23 2.46 1.91
CA GLY A 50 -15.93 3.09 1.71
C GLY A 50 -14.76 2.28 2.25
N ARG A 51 -13.59 2.92 2.32
CA ARG A 51 -12.39 2.31 2.91
C ARG A 51 -12.50 2.38 4.43
N PRO A 52 -12.17 1.31 5.17
CA PRO A 52 -11.93 1.41 6.61
C PRO A 52 -10.90 2.49 6.92
N GLU A 53 -11.28 3.45 7.76
CA GLU A 53 -10.39 4.54 8.17
C GLU A 53 -10.03 4.42 9.66
N PRO A 54 -8.74 4.52 10.02
CA PRO A 54 -8.34 4.52 11.42
C PRO A 54 -8.84 5.80 12.11
N ILE A 55 -9.44 5.67 13.30
CA ILE A 55 -10.06 6.78 14.02
C ILE A 55 -9.02 7.56 14.84
N ASP A 56 -8.15 6.84 15.53
CA ASP A 56 -7.25 7.38 16.55
C ASP A 56 -5.77 7.38 16.12
N GLN A 57 -5.49 6.88 14.92
CA GLN A 57 -4.17 6.94 14.31
C GLN A 57 -4.25 7.46 12.87
N GLN A 58 -3.18 8.08 12.38
CA GLN A 58 -3.13 8.61 11.02
C GLN A 58 -2.34 7.69 10.11
N TRP A 59 -2.95 7.32 8.99
CA TRP A 59 -2.26 6.61 7.93
C TRP A 59 -1.51 7.59 7.02
N VAL A 60 -0.18 7.54 7.07
CA VAL A 60 0.71 8.53 6.41
C VAL A 60 1.57 7.93 5.30
N VAL A 61 1.49 6.61 5.07
CA VAL A 61 2.26 5.90 4.03
C VAL A 61 2.14 6.58 2.67
N TRP A 62 0.93 6.95 2.24
CA TRP A 62 0.71 7.62 0.95
C TRP A 62 1.45 8.95 0.80
N LYS A 63 1.71 9.68 1.90
CA LYS A 63 2.50 10.93 1.87
C LYS A 63 3.97 10.64 1.57
N VAL A 64 4.50 9.56 2.15
CA VAL A 64 5.87 9.08 1.90
C VAL A 64 5.99 8.54 0.49
N VAL A 65 5.04 7.72 0.01
CA VAL A 65 5.08 7.21 -1.37
C VAL A 65 4.96 8.35 -2.40
N ASN A 66 4.13 9.37 -2.15
CA ASN A 66 4.11 10.56 -3.01
C ASN A 66 5.43 11.32 -3.02
N GLN A 67 6.14 11.38 -1.88
CA GLN A 67 7.48 11.96 -1.84
C GLN A 67 8.49 11.09 -2.60
N LEU A 68 8.42 9.77 -2.48
CA LEU A 68 9.23 8.85 -3.29
C LEU A 68 9.01 9.05 -4.79
N LYS A 69 7.75 9.19 -5.24
CA LYS A 69 7.43 9.51 -6.65
C LYS A 69 8.13 10.79 -7.13
N HIS A 70 8.23 11.80 -6.28
CA HIS A 70 8.95 13.03 -6.60
C HIS A 70 10.46 12.80 -6.68
N LEU A 71 11.04 12.09 -5.70
CA LEU A 71 12.47 11.78 -5.65
C LEU A 71 12.91 10.91 -6.83
N THR A 72 12.20 9.83 -7.14
CA THR A 72 12.56 8.94 -8.26
C THR A 72 12.45 9.65 -9.60
N LYS A 73 11.44 10.52 -9.78
CA LYS A 73 11.28 11.29 -11.00
C LYS A 73 12.49 12.21 -11.23
N ASN A 74 12.97 12.85 -10.17
CA ASN A 74 14.00 13.88 -10.28
C ASN A 74 15.43 13.30 -10.23
N LYS A 75 15.65 12.25 -9.45
CA LYS A 75 16.99 11.65 -9.24
C LYS A 75 17.27 10.47 -10.16
N LEU A 76 16.26 9.66 -10.45
CA LEU A 76 16.42 8.41 -11.20
C LEU A 76 15.79 8.45 -12.59
N SER A 77 15.16 9.56 -12.97
CA SER A 77 14.36 9.62 -14.20
C SER A 77 13.32 8.49 -14.25
N TYR A 78 12.70 8.17 -13.11
CA TYR A 78 11.73 7.08 -12.99
C TYR A 78 10.40 7.58 -12.43
N LYS A 79 9.31 7.38 -13.18
CA LYS A 79 7.95 7.78 -12.81
C LYS A 79 7.09 6.55 -12.58
N PHE A 80 6.33 6.52 -11.48
CA PHE A 80 5.35 5.47 -11.22
C PHE A 80 4.03 6.03 -10.69
N THR A 81 2.96 5.25 -10.83
CA THR A 81 1.63 5.58 -10.26
C THR A 81 1.55 5.24 -8.79
N LEU A 82 0.65 5.90 -8.06
CA LEU A 82 0.35 5.50 -6.69
C LEU A 82 -0.41 4.15 -6.75
N MET A 83 0.02 3.19 -5.94
CA MET A 83 -0.65 1.90 -5.85
C MET A 83 -1.84 1.94 -4.89
N PRO A 84 -2.79 0.99 -5.01
CA PRO A 84 -3.89 0.86 -4.07
C PRO A 84 -3.39 0.70 -2.63
N HIS A 85 -4.26 1.04 -1.68
CA HIS A 85 -3.96 0.83 -0.26
C HIS A 85 -4.27 -0.63 0.07
N GLU A 86 -3.36 -1.28 0.77
CA GLU A 86 -3.50 -2.67 1.16
C GLU A 86 -3.46 -2.74 2.69
N ILE A 87 -4.28 -3.62 3.27
CA ILE A 87 -4.40 -3.78 4.73
C ILE A 87 -4.21 -5.26 5.05
N LEU A 88 -3.19 -5.58 5.84
CA LEU A 88 -3.10 -6.86 6.51
C LEU A 88 -3.81 -6.74 7.87
N TRP A 89 -4.79 -7.60 8.08
CA TRP A 89 -5.50 -7.73 9.36
C TRP A 89 -4.86 -8.88 10.12
N HIS A 90 -4.26 -8.58 11.29
CA HIS A 90 -3.55 -9.59 12.09
C HIS A 90 -4.44 -10.18 13.16
N ASP A 91 -4.91 -9.32 14.06
CA ASP A 91 -5.71 -9.72 15.22
C ASP A 91 -6.66 -8.59 15.62
N LYS A 92 -7.70 -8.95 16.38
CA LYS A 92 -8.66 -8.02 16.95
C LYS A 92 -8.65 -8.18 18.47
N ASN A 93 -8.24 -7.11 19.16
CA ASN A 93 -8.28 -7.06 20.61
C ASN A 93 -9.39 -6.09 21.04
N ASP A 94 -10.43 -6.61 21.69
CA ASP A 94 -11.65 -5.91 22.08
C ASP A 94 -12.30 -5.13 20.91
N SER A 95 -12.07 -3.81 20.89
CA SER A 95 -12.62 -2.85 19.92
C SER A 95 -11.59 -2.31 18.94
N ARG A 96 -10.34 -2.78 19.02
CA ARG A 96 -9.22 -2.34 18.17
C ARG A 96 -8.74 -3.48 17.30
N SER A 97 -8.25 -3.13 16.11
CA SER A 97 -7.62 -4.08 15.21
C SER A 97 -6.14 -3.79 15.11
N ILE A 98 -5.32 -4.83 15.26
CA ILE A 98 -3.90 -4.79 14.91
C ILE A 98 -3.81 -5.04 13.42
N THR A 99 -3.26 -4.06 12.70
CA THR A 99 -3.22 -4.05 11.25
C THR A 99 -1.90 -3.54 10.75
N THR A 100 -1.49 -3.98 9.56
CA THR A 100 -0.42 -3.34 8.80
C THR A 100 -1.02 -2.72 7.55
N GLN A 101 -1.03 -1.39 7.52
CA GLN A 101 -1.35 -0.64 6.32
C GLN A 101 -0.13 -0.60 5.42
N MET A 102 -0.29 -0.86 4.14
CA MET A 102 0.81 -0.90 3.20
C MET A 102 0.45 -0.38 1.82
N MET A 103 1.50 0.00 1.08
CA MET A 103 1.40 0.44 -0.29
C MET A 103 2.63 -0.04 -1.05
N GLN A 104 2.38 -0.71 -2.17
CA GLN A 104 3.44 -1.23 -3.04
C GLN A 104 4.25 -0.07 -3.63
N VAL A 105 5.57 -0.26 -3.68
CA VAL A 105 6.53 0.67 -4.31
C VAL A 105 7.47 -0.09 -5.25
N PRO A 106 8.01 0.56 -6.29
CA PRO A 106 8.94 -0.07 -7.22
C PRO A 106 10.23 -0.56 -6.55
N ASP A 107 10.89 -1.55 -7.15
CA ASP A 107 12.13 -2.11 -6.61
C ASP A 107 13.30 -1.13 -6.59
N CYS A 108 13.26 -0.10 -7.44
CA CYS A 108 14.26 0.97 -7.45
C CYS A 108 14.24 1.84 -6.19
N ILE A 109 13.26 1.68 -5.30
CA ILE A 109 13.26 2.33 -3.99
C ILE A 109 14.26 1.63 -3.06
N THR A 110 15.27 2.40 -2.65
CA THR A 110 16.29 2.00 -1.68
C THR A 110 16.00 2.58 -0.29
N ASP A 111 16.73 2.11 0.73
CA ASP A 111 16.63 2.65 2.09
C ASP A 111 17.01 4.14 2.15
N GLU A 112 17.98 4.60 1.35
CA GLU A 112 18.37 6.01 1.30
C GLU A 112 17.21 6.87 0.78
N LEU A 113 16.56 6.46 -0.30
CA LEU A 113 15.40 7.17 -0.85
C LEU A 113 14.22 7.16 0.13
N PHE A 114 14.00 6.03 0.80
CA PHE A 114 12.97 5.89 1.83
C PHE A 114 13.22 6.84 3.00
N ASN A 115 14.43 6.84 3.57
CA ASN A 115 14.81 7.71 4.69
C ASN A 115 14.71 9.19 4.32
N GLU A 116 15.17 9.56 3.12
CA GLU A 116 15.04 10.93 2.61
C GLU A 116 13.57 11.32 2.40
N ALA A 117 12.73 10.42 1.92
CA ALA A 117 11.30 10.67 1.78
C ALA A 117 10.63 10.90 3.15
N CYS A 118 10.93 10.06 4.14
CA CYS A 118 10.45 10.22 5.52
C CYS A 118 10.88 11.57 6.11
N PHE A 119 12.16 11.92 6.02
CA PHE A 119 12.69 13.21 6.51
C PHE A 119 11.97 14.41 5.88
N ASN A 120 11.78 14.40 4.55
CA ASN A 120 11.10 15.47 3.84
C ASN A 120 9.62 15.60 4.26
N VAL A 121 8.95 14.48 4.51
CA VAL A 121 7.56 14.47 4.97
C VAL A 121 7.48 14.98 6.42
N GLU A 122 8.35 14.55 7.32
CA GLU A 122 8.44 15.05 8.71
C GLU A 122 8.64 16.55 8.74
N LYS A 123 9.64 17.04 7.99
CA LYS A 123 9.93 18.47 7.87
C LYS A 123 8.73 19.27 7.39
N ARG A 124 8.00 18.76 6.38
CA ARG A 124 6.81 19.44 5.84
C ARG A 124 5.63 19.41 6.81
N LEU A 125 5.46 18.34 7.58
CA LEU A 125 4.36 18.20 8.53
C LEU A 125 4.64 18.87 9.88
N GLY A 126 5.89 19.24 10.16
CA GLY A 126 6.30 19.82 11.45
C GLY A 126 6.14 18.85 12.63
N LYS A 127 6.05 17.54 12.36
CA LYS A 127 5.89 16.50 13.38
C LYS A 127 6.59 15.22 12.95
N LYS A 128 7.00 14.44 13.96
CA LYS A 128 7.59 13.11 13.75
C LYS A 128 6.57 12.16 13.13
N LEU A 129 7.02 11.32 12.20
CA LEU A 129 6.17 10.28 11.62
C LEU A 129 6.03 9.11 12.60
N PRO A 130 4.92 8.34 12.52
CA PRO A 130 4.88 7.01 13.11
C PRO A 130 5.98 6.13 12.51
N THR A 131 6.28 5.01 13.17
CA THR A 131 7.25 4.04 12.64
C THR A 131 6.76 3.48 11.31
N LEU A 132 7.53 3.73 10.26
CA LEU A 132 7.33 3.18 8.92
C LEU A 132 8.47 2.22 8.60
N LYS A 133 8.22 1.21 7.77
CA LYS A 133 9.26 0.29 7.28
C LYS A 133 9.20 0.18 5.77
N LEU A 134 10.37 0.07 5.13
CA LEU A 134 10.51 -0.44 3.78
C LEU A 134 10.72 -1.96 3.89
N VAL A 135 9.85 -2.75 3.30
CA VAL A 135 9.93 -4.22 3.36
C VAL A 135 9.88 -4.80 1.97
N SER A 136 10.60 -5.91 1.76
CA SER A 136 10.51 -6.72 0.55
C SER A 136 9.93 -8.06 0.95
N ASN A 137 8.85 -8.45 0.28
CA ASN A 137 8.24 -9.76 0.47
C ASN A 137 8.69 -10.67 -0.66
N GLU A 138 8.97 -11.92 -0.32
CA GLU A 138 9.23 -12.97 -1.31
C GLU A 138 7.95 -13.37 -2.04
N SER A 139 8.13 -14.12 -3.12
CA SER A 139 7.00 -14.73 -3.83
C SER A 139 6.25 -15.66 -2.89
N ILE A 140 4.93 -15.57 -2.86
CA ILE A 140 4.09 -16.39 -1.97
C ILE A 140 2.82 -16.88 -2.67
N PRO A 141 2.49 -18.17 -2.55
CA PRO A 141 1.19 -18.67 -2.99
C PRO A 141 0.10 -18.16 -2.07
N CYS A 142 -0.97 -17.65 -2.67
CA CYS A 142 -2.13 -17.14 -1.95
C CYS A 142 -3.43 -17.52 -2.66
N VAL A 143 -4.51 -17.30 -1.95
CA VAL A 143 -5.86 -17.48 -2.46
C VAL A 143 -6.52 -16.10 -2.50
N GLN A 144 -7.01 -15.71 -3.68
CA GLN A 144 -7.61 -14.40 -3.89
C GLN A 144 -9.01 -14.52 -4.48
N LYS A 145 -9.88 -13.61 -4.07
CA LYS A 145 -11.21 -13.41 -4.65
C LYS A 145 -11.52 -11.92 -4.67
N LEU A 146 -12.07 -11.45 -5.79
CA LEU A 146 -12.59 -10.08 -5.84
C LEU A 146 -14.01 -10.07 -5.24
N HIS A 147 -14.14 -9.46 -4.06
CA HIS A 147 -15.43 -9.11 -3.48
C HIS A 147 -15.98 -7.84 -4.14
N ASN A 148 -17.24 -7.88 -4.56
CA ASN A 148 -17.95 -6.71 -5.06
C ASN A 148 -19.19 -6.48 -4.19
N GLY A 149 -19.17 -5.42 -3.39
CA GLY A 149 -20.25 -5.08 -2.46
C GLY A 149 -19.72 -4.47 -1.17
N HIS A 150 -20.60 -4.37 -0.17
CA HIS A 150 -20.26 -3.80 1.12
C HIS A 150 -19.21 -4.62 1.87
N TYR A 151 -18.31 -3.95 2.58
CA TYR A 151 -17.23 -4.60 3.32
C TYR A 151 -17.74 -5.60 4.38
N GLN A 152 -18.92 -5.36 4.98
CA GLN A 152 -19.53 -6.28 5.97
C GLN A 152 -19.88 -7.65 5.37
N ASN A 153 -20.14 -7.72 4.06
CA ASN A 153 -20.51 -8.96 3.37
C ASN A 153 -19.26 -9.71 2.86
N SER A 154 -18.05 -9.22 3.14
CA SER A 154 -16.83 -9.86 2.62
C SER A 154 -16.67 -11.31 3.11
N ILE A 155 -17.11 -11.61 4.35
CA ILE A 155 -17.07 -12.96 4.93
C ILE A 155 -17.95 -13.95 4.15
N GLU A 156 -19.10 -13.51 3.64
CA GLU A 156 -20.02 -14.35 2.86
C GLU A 156 -19.41 -14.80 1.53
N THR A 157 -18.33 -14.12 1.11
CA THR A 157 -17.63 -14.41 -0.13
C THR A 157 -16.28 -15.10 0.08
N LEU A 158 -15.79 -15.27 1.30
CA LEU A 158 -14.52 -15.95 1.57
C LEU A 158 -14.65 -17.48 1.50
#